data_AF-A0A972DN04-F1
#
_entry.id   AF-A0A972DN04-F1
#
_cell.length_a   1.000
_cell.length_b   1.000
_cell.length_c   1.000
_cell.angle_alpha   90.00
_cell.angle_beta   90.00
_cell.angle_gamma   90.00
#
_symmetry.space_group_name_H-M   'P 1'
#
loop_
_entity.id
_entity.type
_entity.pdbx_description
1 polymer ?
#
loop_
_entity_poly.entity_id
_entity_poly.type
_entity_poly.pdbx_seq_one_letter_code
_entity_poly.pdbx_strand_id
1 'polypeptide(L)'
;MLRKLISLAIPVGAIFGPVVYYTSPEWMSELTASLTPGGSQASPDAAEAPGPGELPPLPLEGGDVNQFWEILRFDLTPQWIADRWPRVTTALADLDLQGFRVPLVTGTAEDDLAGSLTYYYNAERQLQRITFAGTTGDYRRLLHLLATHYGFVNRPTNAPNVILFEVPSQGNPPHSYLWVRPAAVLKATDPLKRFELTLVLERP
;
A
#
# COMPACT_ATOMS: atom_id res chain seq x y z
N MET A 1 56.76 -30.67 14.35
CA MET A 1 57.43 -31.19 13.14
C MET A 1 56.58 -30.90 11.91
N LEU A 2 57.02 -29.91 11.12
CA LEU A 2 57.03 -29.80 9.65
C LEU A 2 55.82 -30.18 8.74
N ARG A 3 55.24 -29.13 8.12
CA ARG A 3 54.85 -28.89 6.68
C ARG A 3 53.74 -29.67 5.95
N LYS A 4 52.78 -28.90 5.41
CA LYS A 4 52.43 -28.62 3.96
C LYS A 4 51.13 -27.78 3.95
N LEU A 5 51.08 -26.48 3.68
CA LEU A 5 51.24 -25.70 2.43
C LEU A 5 50.37 -26.18 1.24
N ILE A 6 49.18 -25.58 1.07
CA ILE A 6 48.54 -25.35 -0.23
C ILE A 6 47.96 -23.93 -0.21
N SER A 7 48.61 -23.08 -1.00
CA SER A 7 48.17 -21.76 -1.45
C SER A 7 47.42 -21.92 -2.76
N LEU A 8 46.24 -21.29 -2.92
CA LEU A 8 45.72 -20.96 -4.24
C LEU A 8 45.21 -19.51 -4.22
N ALA A 9 45.91 -18.69 -5.00
CA ALA A 9 45.60 -17.30 -5.29
C ALA A 9 44.46 -17.22 -6.33
N ILE A 10 43.58 -16.24 -6.20
CA ILE A 10 42.71 -15.77 -7.29
C ILE A 10 42.86 -14.24 -7.35
N PRO A 11 43.06 -13.66 -8.54
CA PRO A 11 43.63 -12.32 -8.69
C PRO A 11 42.60 -11.19 -8.52
N VAL A 12 43.14 -10.07 -8.04
CA VAL A 12 42.57 -8.72 -8.12
C VAL A 12 42.53 -8.28 -9.58
N GLY A 13 41.38 -7.79 -10.03
CA GLY A 13 41.20 -7.17 -11.34
C GLY A 13 40.11 -6.11 -11.30
N ALA A 14 40.50 -4.87 -10.99
CA ALA A 14 39.70 -3.68 -11.25
C ALA A 14 40.01 -3.19 -12.67
N ILE A 15 38.99 -3.12 -13.54
CA ILE A 15 39.07 -2.39 -14.83
C ILE A 15 37.76 -1.64 -15.05
N PHE A 16 37.92 -0.34 -15.32
CA PHE A 16 36.93 0.68 -15.64
C PHE A 16 36.01 0.30 -16.81
N GLY A 17 34.74 0.73 -16.77
CA GLY A 17 33.75 0.52 -17.84
C GLY A 17 33.82 1.53 -18.99
N PRO A 18 32.86 1.51 -19.94
CA PRO A 18 32.54 2.66 -20.76
C PRO A 18 31.20 3.28 -20.35
N VAL A 19 31.26 4.52 -19.87
CA VAL A 19 30.13 5.45 -19.88
C VAL A 19 29.91 5.87 -21.33
N VAL A 20 28.78 5.49 -21.92
CA VAL A 20 28.38 6.00 -23.24
C VAL A 20 27.71 7.35 -23.03
N TYR A 21 28.47 8.43 -23.23
CA TYR A 21 27.96 9.77 -23.46
C TYR A 21 27.44 9.84 -24.90
N TYR A 22 26.13 9.99 -25.09
CA TYR A 22 25.56 10.43 -26.36
C TYR A 22 25.67 11.96 -26.43
N THR A 23 26.69 12.46 -27.13
CA THR A 23 26.68 13.82 -27.67
C THR A 23 26.39 13.70 -29.16
N SER A 24 25.16 14.05 -29.57
CA SER A 24 24.84 14.18 -30.99
C SER A 24 25.54 15.42 -31.55
N PRO A 25 26.25 15.31 -32.69
CA PRO A 25 26.83 16.47 -33.37
C PRO A 25 25.74 17.42 -33.89
N GLU A 26 25.88 18.73 -33.64
CA GLU A 26 24.90 19.78 -34.01
C GLU A 26 24.66 19.93 -35.53
N TRP A 27 25.47 19.32 -36.39
CA TRP A 27 25.26 19.38 -37.83
C TRP A 27 24.07 18.52 -38.33
N MET A 28 23.54 17.62 -37.48
CA MET A 28 22.38 16.80 -37.84
C MET A 28 21.02 17.47 -37.55
N SER A 29 20.95 18.52 -36.71
CA SER A 29 19.71 19.27 -36.46
C SER A 29 19.43 20.33 -37.53
N GLU A 30 20.47 20.90 -38.15
CA GLU A 30 20.36 21.94 -39.18
C GLU A 30 19.91 21.39 -40.55
N LEU A 31 20.19 20.12 -40.84
CA LEU A 31 19.79 19.46 -42.09
C LEU A 31 18.29 19.09 -42.13
N THR A 32 17.67 18.88 -40.97
CA THR A 32 16.21 18.64 -40.89
C THR A 32 15.39 19.92 -40.76
N ALA A 33 15.98 21.01 -40.28
CA ALA A 33 15.27 22.29 -40.07
C ALA A 33 15.18 23.17 -41.33
N SER A 34 15.93 22.87 -42.40
CA SER A 34 16.06 23.76 -43.56
C SER A 34 15.45 23.25 -44.87
N LEU A 35 14.77 22.10 -44.86
CA LEU A 35 14.12 21.53 -46.04
C LEU A 35 12.64 21.24 -45.78
N THR A 36 11.80 22.27 -45.88
CA THR A 36 10.66 22.35 -46.82
C THR A 36 9.69 23.48 -46.42
N PRO A 37 9.40 24.44 -47.32
CA PRO A 37 8.38 25.48 -47.13
C PRO A 37 6.98 25.03 -47.57
N GLY A 38 5.97 25.39 -46.78
CA GLY A 38 4.59 25.79 -47.15
C GLY A 38 3.76 24.96 -48.13
N GLY A 39 2.74 24.27 -47.61
CA GLY A 39 1.63 23.73 -48.41
C GLY A 39 0.49 23.18 -47.54
N SER A 40 -0.68 23.79 -47.64
CA SER A 40 -1.92 23.53 -46.89
C SER A 40 -2.55 22.16 -47.17
N GLN A 41 -2.97 21.43 -46.13
CA GLN A 41 -4.24 20.66 -46.10
C GLN A 41 -4.56 20.10 -44.71
N ALA A 42 -5.82 20.22 -44.30
CA ALA A 42 -6.35 19.78 -43.02
C ALA A 42 -6.89 18.33 -43.05
N SER A 43 -6.97 17.76 -41.84
CA SER A 43 -7.73 16.56 -41.39
C SER A 43 -7.03 15.19 -41.50
N PRO A 44 -7.40 14.22 -40.64
CA PRO A 44 -7.56 14.28 -39.18
C PRO A 44 -6.76 13.15 -38.48
N ASP A 45 -6.53 13.31 -37.17
CA ASP A 45 -6.43 12.24 -36.17
C ASP A 45 -5.77 10.91 -36.63
N ALA A 46 -4.44 10.89 -36.71
CA ALA A 46 -3.68 9.64 -36.70
C ALA A 46 -3.58 9.18 -35.24
N ALA A 47 -4.61 8.45 -34.80
CA ALA A 47 -4.55 7.68 -33.56
C ALA A 47 -3.31 6.78 -33.60
N GLU A 48 -2.35 7.08 -32.74
CA GLU A 48 -1.19 6.24 -32.48
C GLU A 48 -1.70 4.90 -31.96
N ALA A 49 -1.57 3.86 -32.79
CA ALA A 49 -1.95 2.51 -32.40
C ALA A 49 -1.06 2.08 -31.22
N PRO A 50 -1.63 1.55 -30.11
CA PRO A 50 -0.82 1.09 -29.00
C PRO A 50 0.06 -0.08 -29.48
N GLY A 51 1.35 0.01 -29.17
CA GLY A 51 2.31 -1.06 -29.45
C GLY A 51 1.89 -2.38 -28.78
N PRO A 52 2.33 -3.53 -29.31
CA PRO A 52 1.93 -4.83 -28.79
C PRO A 52 2.50 -5.03 -27.37
N GLY A 53 1.62 -4.99 -26.37
CA GLY A 53 1.87 -5.60 -25.06
C GLY A 53 2.13 -4.67 -23.87
N GLU A 54 1.93 -3.35 -23.98
CA GLU A 54 1.96 -2.49 -22.79
C GLU A 54 0.70 -2.77 -21.96
N LEU A 55 0.80 -3.68 -20.98
CA LEU A 55 -0.24 -3.83 -19.97
C LEU A 55 -0.41 -2.48 -19.27
N PRO A 56 -1.66 -1.96 -19.14
CA PRO A 56 -1.87 -0.69 -18.47
C PRO A 56 -1.29 -0.75 -17.05
N PRO A 57 -0.64 0.31 -16.57
CA PRO A 57 -0.09 0.34 -15.22
C PRO A 57 -1.25 0.16 -14.22
N LEU A 58 -1.23 -0.94 -13.48
CA LEU A 58 -2.19 -1.17 -12.40
C LEU A 58 -1.87 -0.22 -11.23
N PRO A 59 -2.85 0.53 -10.69
CA PRO A 59 -2.65 1.38 -9.52
C PRO A 59 -2.08 0.56 -8.36
N LEU A 60 -1.09 1.10 -7.64
CA LEU A 60 -0.44 0.37 -6.55
C LEU A 60 -1.38 0.11 -5.38
N GLU A 61 -2.39 0.97 -5.20
CA GLU A 61 -3.34 0.90 -4.09
C GLU A 61 -4.54 -0.02 -4.35
N GLY A 62 -4.65 -0.64 -5.54
CA GLY A 62 -5.81 -1.45 -5.91
C GLY A 62 -7.02 -0.63 -6.37
N GLY A 63 -8.11 -1.32 -6.70
CA GLY A 63 -9.34 -0.67 -7.19
C GLY A 63 -10.11 0.10 -6.11
N ASP A 64 -10.98 1.02 -6.52
CA ASP A 64 -11.74 1.93 -5.64
C ASP A 64 -12.44 1.19 -4.49
N VAL A 65 -12.28 1.70 -3.26
CA VAL A 65 -12.97 1.19 -2.05
C VAL A 65 -14.04 2.18 -1.65
N ASN A 66 -15.27 1.99 -2.15
CA ASN A 66 -16.38 2.89 -1.84
C ASN A 66 -16.96 2.66 -0.43
N GLN A 67 -16.87 1.43 0.10
CA GLN A 67 -17.40 1.06 1.40
C GLN A 67 -16.34 0.29 2.20
N PHE A 68 -15.98 0.76 3.40
CA PHE A 68 -15.00 0.04 4.22
C PHE A 68 -15.48 -1.37 4.63
N TRP A 69 -16.79 -1.63 4.57
CA TRP A 69 -17.34 -2.94 4.88
C TRP A 69 -16.84 -4.01 3.92
N GLU A 70 -16.66 -3.67 2.65
CA GLU A 70 -16.14 -4.61 1.63
C GLU A 70 -14.82 -5.25 2.07
N ILE A 71 -13.93 -4.45 2.65
CA ILE A 71 -12.54 -4.85 2.96
C ILE A 71 -12.36 -5.33 4.41
N LEU A 72 -13.35 -5.14 5.30
CA LEU A 72 -13.26 -5.52 6.71
C LEU A 72 -14.03 -6.81 7.06
N ARG A 73 -14.66 -7.48 6.10
CA ARG A 73 -15.42 -8.71 6.35
C ARG A 73 -14.54 -9.92 6.70
N PHE A 74 -15.10 -10.83 7.50
CA PHE A 74 -14.43 -12.07 7.93
C PHE A 74 -14.63 -13.27 6.99
N ASP A 75 -15.40 -13.12 5.91
CA ASP A 75 -15.59 -14.17 4.90
C ASP A 75 -14.68 -14.01 3.66
N LEU A 76 -13.73 -13.07 3.71
CA LEU A 76 -12.76 -12.84 2.65
C LEU A 76 -11.73 -13.98 2.58
N THR A 77 -11.55 -14.55 1.39
CA THR A 77 -10.62 -15.66 1.14
C THR A 77 -9.25 -15.15 0.67
N PRO A 78 -8.15 -15.91 0.87
CA PRO A 78 -6.84 -15.52 0.34
C PRO A 78 -6.84 -15.28 -1.17
N GLN A 79 -7.65 -16.02 -1.93
CA GLN A 79 -7.81 -15.81 -3.36
C GLN A 79 -8.46 -14.46 -3.66
N TRP A 80 -9.52 -14.09 -2.94
CA TRP A 80 -10.12 -12.76 -3.09
C TRP A 80 -9.10 -11.65 -2.83
N ILE A 81 -8.22 -11.80 -1.83
CA ILE A 81 -7.16 -10.81 -1.57
C ILE A 81 -6.20 -10.69 -2.77
N ALA A 82 -5.76 -11.81 -3.32
CA ALA A 82 -4.87 -11.83 -4.47
C ALA A 82 -5.51 -11.24 -5.74
N ASP A 83 -6.81 -11.45 -5.93
CA ASP A 83 -7.56 -10.93 -7.08
C ASP A 83 -7.91 -9.43 -6.91
N ARG A 84 -8.20 -9.00 -5.68
CA ARG A 84 -8.62 -7.62 -5.36
C ARG A 84 -7.45 -6.64 -5.35
N TRP A 85 -6.29 -7.07 -4.89
CA TRP A 85 -5.15 -6.20 -4.64
C TRP A 85 -4.00 -6.53 -5.60
N PRO A 86 -3.49 -5.55 -6.37
CA PRO A 86 -2.44 -5.77 -7.35
C PRO A 86 -1.10 -6.11 -6.71
N ARG A 87 -0.93 -5.79 -5.42
CA ARG A 87 0.25 -6.13 -4.63
C ARG A 87 -0.15 -6.67 -3.26
N VAL A 88 0.35 -7.86 -2.96
CA VAL A 88 0.15 -8.50 -1.65
C VAL A 88 1.49 -8.97 -1.11
N THR A 89 1.76 -8.66 0.16
CA THR A 89 2.93 -9.17 0.89
C THR A 89 2.49 -10.34 1.76
N THR A 90 3.05 -11.53 1.52
CA THR A 90 2.63 -12.80 2.15
C THR A 90 3.59 -13.31 3.21
N ALA A 91 4.72 -12.62 3.44
CA ALA A 91 5.79 -13.05 4.34
C ALA A 91 5.55 -12.68 5.82
N LEU A 92 4.33 -12.30 6.21
CA LEU A 92 4.00 -11.97 7.59
C LEU A 92 3.45 -13.23 8.28
N ALA A 93 4.27 -13.92 9.05
CA ALA A 93 3.78 -14.94 9.96
C ALA A 93 3.74 -14.36 11.38
N ASP A 94 2.54 -14.27 11.95
CA ASP A 94 2.39 -14.29 13.41
C ASP A 94 2.31 -15.77 13.80
N LEU A 95 2.74 -16.14 15.01
CA LEU A 95 2.83 -17.54 15.44
C LEU A 95 1.49 -18.24 15.19
N ASP A 96 1.45 -19.11 14.16
CA ASP A 96 0.31 -19.87 13.62
C ASP A 96 -0.65 -19.17 12.63
N LEU A 97 -0.40 -17.92 12.24
CA LEU A 97 -1.22 -17.18 11.27
C LEU A 97 -0.45 -16.76 10.02
N GLN A 98 -1.02 -17.05 8.86
CA GLN A 98 -0.53 -16.55 7.57
C GLN A 98 -1.11 -15.16 7.27
N GLY A 99 -0.23 -14.15 7.20
CA GLY A 99 -0.58 -12.76 6.96
C GLY A 99 -0.46 -12.34 5.49
N PHE A 100 -1.50 -11.66 4.99
CA PHE A 100 -1.55 -11.01 3.68
C PHE A 100 -1.70 -9.52 3.89
N ARG A 101 -0.64 -8.75 3.63
CA ARG A 101 -0.64 -7.29 3.78
C ARG A 101 -0.75 -6.58 2.45
N VAL A 102 -1.61 -5.57 2.40
CA VAL A 102 -1.90 -4.76 1.21
C VAL A 102 -1.82 -3.27 1.54
N PRO A 103 -1.35 -2.42 0.61
CA PRO A 103 -1.53 -0.97 0.74
C PRO A 103 -3.01 -0.64 0.59
N LEU A 104 -3.49 0.37 1.33
CA LEU A 104 -4.86 0.84 1.27
C LEU A 104 -4.87 2.36 1.13
N VAL A 105 -5.51 2.86 0.07
CA VAL A 105 -5.93 4.26 -0.07
C VAL A 105 -7.35 4.24 -0.61
N THR A 106 -8.29 4.82 0.13
CA THR A 106 -9.73 4.77 -0.26
C THR A 106 -10.19 5.98 -1.06
N GLY A 107 -9.40 7.06 -1.08
CA GLY A 107 -9.70 8.28 -1.81
C GLY A 107 -8.95 9.50 -1.25
N THR A 108 -9.51 10.68 -1.50
CA THR A 108 -8.94 11.99 -1.11
C THR A 108 -9.87 12.83 -0.22
N ALA A 109 -11.02 12.29 0.19
CA ALA A 109 -11.91 12.94 1.13
C ALA A 109 -11.34 12.90 2.55
N GLU A 110 -11.79 13.80 3.43
CA GLU A 110 -11.25 13.92 4.80
C GLU A 110 -11.45 12.63 5.61
N ASP A 111 -12.52 11.89 5.34
CA ASP A 111 -12.87 10.62 6.00
C ASP A 111 -12.31 9.38 5.30
N ASP A 112 -11.48 9.55 4.26
CA ASP A 112 -10.78 8.44 3.61
C ASP A 112 -9.60 7.93 4.45
N LEU A 113 -9.23 6.69 4.19
CA LEU A 113 -8.17 5.98 4.88
C LEU A 113 -6.94 5.84 3.97
N ALA A 114 -5.76 6.09 4.53
CA ALA A 114 -4.49 5.83 3.88
C ALA A 114 -3.57 5.02 4.80
N GLY A 115 -3.04 3.89 4.35
CA GLY A 115 -2.15 3.06 5.16
C GLY A 115 -2.01 1.64 4.63
N SER A 116 -2.08 0.67 5.54
CA SER A 116 -1.98 -0.74 5.19
C SER A 116 -2.96 -1.59 5.97
N LEU A 117 -3.51 -2.60 5.29
CA LEU A 117 -4.41 -3.59 5.84
C LEU A 117 -3.71 -4.95 5.82
N THR A 118 -3.86 -5.72 6.90
CA THR A 118 -3.28 -7.07 6.99
C THR A 118 -4.36 -8.07 7.40
N TYR A 119 -4.48 -9.15 6.63
CA TYR A 119 -5.42 -10.24 6.86
C TYR A 119 -4.67 -11.47 7.34
N TYR A 120 -5.07 -12.02 8.48
CA TYR A 120 -4.42 -13.17 9.10
C TYR A 120 -5.31 -14.40 9.06
N TYR A 121 -4.81 -15.47 8.46
CA TYR A 121 -5.51 -16.73 8.29
C TYR A 121 -4.89 -17.83 9.16
N ASN A 122 -5.72 -18.69 9.73
CA ASN A 122 -5.25 -19.91 10.37
C ASN A 122 -4.88 -20.99 9.35
N ALA A 123 -4.43 -22.17 9.83
CA ALA A 123 -4.09 -23.31 8.99
C ALA A 123 -5.24 -23.80 8.10
N GLU A 124 -6.50 -23.63 8.55
CA GLU A 124 -7.72 -23.97 7.81
C GLU A 124 -8.10 -22.92 6.75
N ARG A 125 -7.28 -21.87 6.55
CA ARG A 125 -7.53 -20.72 5.66
C ARG A 125 -8.78 -19.92 6.03
N GLN A 126 -9.15 -19.93 7.31
CA GLN A 126 -10.19 -19.09 7.86
C GLN A 126 -9.57 -17.78 8.37
N LEU A 127 -10.14 -16.65 7.95
CA LEU A 127 -9.70 -15.32 8.37
C LEU A 127 -9.97 -15.13 9.87
N GLN A 128 -8.94 -14.98 10.69
CA GLN A 128 -9.05 -14.83 12.14
C GLN A 128 -8.90 -13.38 12.60
N ARG A 129 -8.04 -12.61 11.94
CA ARG A 129 -7.76 -11.23 12.33
C ARG A 129 -7.59 -10.32 11.11
N ILE A 130 -8.07 -9.09 11.25
CA ILE A 130 -7.82 -8.01 10.29
C ILE A 130 -7.20 -6.85 11.06
N THR A 131 -6.07 -6.32 10.57
CA THR A 131 -5.43 -5.15 11.19
C THR A 131 -5.28 -4.04 10.17
N PHE A 132 -5.58 -2.81 10.60
CA PHE A 132 -5.31 -1.61 9.81
C PHE A 132 -4.38 -0.68 10.60
N ALA A 133 -3.35 -0.20 9.92
CA ALA A 133 -2.45 0.83 10.42
C ALA A 133 -2.33 1.92 9.36
N GLY A 134 -2.67 3.15 9.72
CA GLY A 134 -2.73 4.24 8.76
C GLY A 134 -3.20 5.55 9.36
N THR A 135 -3.66 6.45 8.50
CA THR A 135 -4.09 7.80 8.86
C THR A 135 -5.42 8.16 8.20
N THR A 136 -6.11 9.13 8.80
CA THR A 136 -7.30 9.78 8.23
C THR A 136 -7.40 11.23 8.72
N GLY A 137 -8.16 12.05 8.00
CA GLY A 137 -8.57 13.37 8.46
C GLY A 137 -9.74 13.32 9.45
N ASP A 138 -10.64 12.36 9.27
CA ASP A 138 -11.84 12.15 10.10
C ASP A 138 -12.20 10.66 10.23
N TYR A 139 -12.03 10.11 11.43
CA TYR A 139 -12.28 8.69 11.71
C TYR A 139 -13.76 8.34 11.92
N ARG A 140 -14.69 9.31 11.89
CA ARG A 140 -16.10 9.08 12.26
C ARG A 140 -16.81 8.08 11.34
N ARG A 141 -16.53 8.09 10.03
CA ARG A 141 -17.10 7.13 9.08
C ARG A 141 -16.66 5.69 9.39
N LEU A 142 -15.37 5.50 9.67
CA LEU A 142 -14.84 4.19 10.10
C LEU A 142 -15.48 3.75 11.42
N LEU A 143 -15.53 4.64 12.41
CA LEU A 143 -16.12 4.35 13.72
C LEU A 143 -17.59 3.97 13.60
N HIS A 144 -18.38 4.66 12.76
CA HIS A 144 -19.79 4.35 12.55
C HIS A 144 -19.99 2.92 12.03
N LEU A 145 -19.17 2.49 11.08
CA LEU A 145 -19.17 1.12 10.60
C LEU A 145 -18.77 0.14 11.70
N LEU A 146 -17.72 0.43 12.46
CA LEU A 146 -17.24 -0.44 13.53
C LEU A 146 -18.27 -0.61 14.65
N ALA A 147 -18.95 0.47 15.02
CA ALA A 147 -20.05 0.44 15.98
C ALA A 147 -21.24 -0.37 15.46
N THR A 148 -21.59 -0.19 14.18
CA THR A 148 -22.76 -0.83 13.58
C THR A 148 -22.57 -2.33 13.37
N HIS A 149 -21.40 -2.75 12.89
CA HIS A 149 -21.17 -4.14 12.49
C HIS A 149 -20.41 -4.99 13.52
N TYR A 150 -19.59 -4.37 14.37
CA TYR A 150 -18.76 -5.09 15.36
C TYR A 150 -19.06 -4.68 16.80
N GLY A 151 -19.94 -3.71 17.05
CA GLY A 151 -20.33 -3.31 18.41
C GLY A 151 -19.26 -2.51 19.16
N PHE A 152 -18.40 -1.80 18.45
CA PHE A 152 -17.41 -0.92 19.08
C PHE A 152 -18.05 0.18 19.91
N VAL A 153 -17.54 0.39 21.12
CA VAL A 153 -17.94 1.48 22.01
C VAL A 153 -16.73 2.24 22.51
N ASN A 154 -16.92 3.51 22.89
CA ASN A 154 -15.85 4.31 23.49
C ASN A 154 -15.46 3.74 24.86
N ARG A 155 -14.16 3.58 25.09
CA ARG A 155 -13.61 3.18 26.39
C ARG A 155 -12.68 4.26 26.94
N PRO A 156 -12.93 4.75 28.18
CA PRO A 156 -11.98 5.62 28.86
C PRO A 156 -10.63 4.93 29.03
N THR A 157 -9.56 5.63 28.66
CA THR A 157 -8.19 5.15 28.80
C THR A 157 -7.35 6.17 29.57
N ASN A 158 -6.36 5.68 30.31
CA ASN A 158 -5.39 6.52 31.01
C ASN A 158 -4.24 6.99 30.09
N ALA A 159 -4.17 6.46 28.86
CA ALA A 159 -3.16 6.86 27.91
C ALA A 159 -3.46 8.29 27.41
N PRO A 160 -2.54 9.26 27.62
CA PRO A 160 -2.74 10.60 27.08
C PRO A 160 -2.73 10.54 25.56
N ASN A 161 -3.55 11.40 24.93
CA ASN A 161 -3.63 11.53 23.47
C ASN A 161 -4.06 10.24 22.73
N VAL A 162 -4.84 9.38 23.38
CA VAL A 162 -5.46 8.20 22.76
C VAL A 162 -6.96 8.23 23.03
N ILE A 163 -7.74 8.08 21.97
CA ILE A 163 -9.15 7.72 22.07
C ILE A 163 -9.24 6.23 21.75
N LEU A 164 -9.70 5.44 22.72
CA LEU A 164 -9.84 4.00 22.58
C LEU A 164 -11.30 3.65 22.34
N PHE A 165 -11.53 2.82 21.33
CA PHE A 165 -12.78 2.12 21.13
C PHE A 165 -12.51 0.61 21.16
N GLU A 166 -13.39 -0.15 21.79
CA GLU A 166 -13.25 -1.61 21.92
C GLU A 166 -14.61 -2.29 21.84
N VAL A 167 -14.60 -3.60 21.55
CA VAL A 167 -15.79 -4.44 21.67
C VAL A 167 -15.91 -4.90 23.13
N PRO A 168 -17.02 -4.64 23.83
CA PRO A 168 -17.20 -5.11 25.20
C PRO A 168 -17.12 -6.63 25.28
N SER A 169 -16.22 -7.14 26.13
CA SER A 169 -16.07 -8.58 26.38
C SER A 169 -16.37 -8.88 27.84
N GLN A 170 -17.18 -9.92 28.10
CA GLN A 170 -17.40 -10.41 29.45
C GLN A 170 -16.38 -11.51 29.78
N GLY A 171 -15.42 -11.19 30.65
CA GLY A 171 -14.55 -12.21 31.27
C GLY A 171 -13.34 -12.68 30.45
N ASN A 172 -13.16 -12.21 29.22
CA ASN A 172 -11.95 -12.42 28.41
C ASN A 172 -11.37 -11.06 27.97
N PRO A 173 -10.04 -10.91 27.77
CA PRO A 173 -9.51 -9.65 27.28
C PRO A 173 -10.18 -9.27 25.94
N PRO A 174 -10.59 -8.01 25.75
CA PRO A 174 -11.17 -7.58 24.49
C PRO A 174 -10.14 -7.73 23.37
N HIS A 175 -10.50 -8.50 22.35
CA HIS A 175 -9.62 -8.87 21.24
C HIS A 175 -9.61 -7.80 20.13
N SER A 176 -10.74 -7.11 19.92
CA SER A 176 -10.92 -6.07 18.90
C SER A 176 -10.87 -4.67 19.49
N TYR A 177 -10.02 -3.81 18.93
CA TYR A 177 -9.84 -2.42 19.38
C TYR A 177 -9.48 -1.47 18.24
N LEU A 178 -9.79 -0.19 18.44
CA LEU A 178 -9.39 0.92 17.60
C LEU A 178 -8.73 1.97 18.49
N TRP A 179 -7.45 2.22 18.24
CA TRP A 179 -6.75 3.37 18.76
C TRP A 179 -6.80 4.49 17.74
N VAL A 180 -7.27 5.65 18.20
CA VAL A 180 -7.21 6.90 17.47
C VAL A 180 -6.27 7.83 18.21
N ARG A 181 -5.19 8.25 17.54
CA ARG A 181 -4.23 9.22 18.08
C ARG A 181 -4.25 10.48 17.22
N PRO A 182 -4.56 11.65 17.79
CA PRO A 182 -4.31 12.91 17.11
C PRO A 182 -2.82 13.02 16.74
N ALA A 183 -2.54 13.46 15.51
CA ALA A 183 -1.17 13.72 15.06
C ALA A 183 -0.52 14.78 15.96
N ALA A 184 0.76 14.57 16.28
CA ALA A 184 1.51 15.48 17.15
C ALA A 184 1.61 16.91 16.55
N VAL A 185 1.56 17.03 15.22
CA VAL A 185 1.60 18.29 14.49
C VAL A 185 0.55 18.27 13.39
N LEU A 186 -0.40 19.19 13.45
CA LEU A 186 -1.39 19.41 12.40
C LEU A 186 -0.82 20.36 11.34
N LYS A 187 -0.70 19.88 10.11
CA LYS A 187 -0.27 20.70 8.97
C LYS A 187 -1.49 21.04 8.13
N ALA A 188 -1.67 22.33 7.81
CA ALA A 188 -2.73 22.76 6.89
C ALA A 188 -2.58 22.13 5.49
N THR A 189 -1.35 21.76 5.11
CA THR A 189 -1.04 21.11 3.83
C THR A 189 -1.30 19.60 3.80
N ASP A 190 -1.67 18.98 4.93
CA ASP A 190 -1.91 17.54 5.02
C ASP A 190 -3.17 17.23 5.85
N PRO A 191 -4.37 17.59 5.34
CA PRO A 191 -5.62 17.42 6.07
C PRO A 191 -6.01 15.95 6.27
N LEU A 192 -5.41 15.01 5.54
CA LEU A 192 -5.70 13.57 5.62
C LEU A 192 -4.89 12.85 6.71
N LYS A 193 -3.99 13.56 7.41
CA LYS A 193 -3.13 13.00 8.47
C LYS A 193 -3.37 13.66 9.83
N ARG A 194 -4.63 13.90 10.17
CA ARG A 194 -5.03 14.45 11.47
C ARG A 194 -5.02 13.40 12.56
N PHE A 195 -5.35 12.16 12.20
CA PHE A 195 -5.42 11.03 13.11
C PHE A 195 -4.58 9.88 12.58
N GLU A 196 -3.78 9.29 13.47
CA GLU A 196 -3.19 7.97 13.29
C GLU A 196 -4.13 6.93 13.88
N LEU A 197 -4.36 5.88 13.10
CA LEU A 197 -5.28 4.80 13.42
C LEU A 197 -4.53 3.48 13.57
N THR A 198 -4.85 2.74 14.61
CA THR A 198 -4.48 1.34 14.76
C THR A 198 -5.75 0.55 15.08
N LEU A 199 -6.23 -0.21 14.11
CA LEU A 199 -7.38 -1.08 14.25
C LEU A 199 -6.90 -2.53 14.30
N VAL A 200 -7.45 -3.28 15.25
CA VAL A 200 -7.40 -4.73 15.28
C VAL A 200 -8.83 -5.23 15.38
N LEU A 201 -9.22 -6.07 14.43
CA LEU A 201 -10.46 -6.83 14.43
C LEU A 201 -10.11 -8.29 14.56
N GLU A 202 -10.72 -8.93 15.53
CA GLU A 202 -10.64 -10.37 15.77
C GLU A 202 -12.00 -10.96 15.44
N ARG A 203 -11.99 -12.18 14.90
CA ARG A 203 -13.21 -12.86 14.50
C ARG A 203 -14.19 -12.96 15.70
N PRO A 204 -15.45 -12.53 15.56
CA PRO A 204 -16.47 -12.63 16.60
C PRO A 204 -16.81 -14.07 17.01
#